data_AF-A0A948BZQ6-F1
#
_entry.id   AF-A0A948BZQ6-F1
#
_cell.length_a   1.000
_cell.length_b   1.000
_cell.length_c   1.000
_cell.angle_alpha   90.00
_cell.angle_beta   90.00
_cell.angle_gamma   90.00
#
_symmetry.space_group_name_H-M   'P 1'
#
loop_
_entity.id
_entity.type
_entity.pdbx_description
1 polymer ?
#
loop_
_entity_poly.entity_id
_entity_poly.type
_entity_poly.pdbx_seq_one_letter_code
_entity_poly.pdbx_strand_id
1 'polypeptide(L)'
;MFGKRKIEGSDLNRHKLYWHTLLFSLVLPTITTPHALAGPLELGNQVISTNTTWENDIVIEGVVVVAREAILTIKPGTTISFRKVDSDNDGVGDSEIRVLGGLFAEGLPDKKIVFRSAEKSPGTKDWSYVLLFTSGSQNRISHCVFSHAHTGLQVQFSTASVIHSIFKDNHEGLRFGRADLSIEHSLFTGNDIGIRFTRMEGPALIKNNEITSNRIGIFLVPSGQNITDFFAPDRSGVPWNTGRLKIVGNNIYKNTGYNLNLGEKQFWDLDVTGNYWGEESSAEIGKTIFDRKRDEKLGQAIFTPFSISKFTTTMNTTNRENTD
;
A
#
# COMPACT_ATOMS: atom_id res chain seq x y z
N MET A 1 -79.47 7.16 42.22
CA MET A 1 -79.97 6.19 41.22
C MET A 1 -80.33 6.97 39.97
N PHE A 2 -79.86 6.52 38.80
CA PHE A 2 -79.86 7.23 37.52
C PHE A 2 -81.24 7.77 37.08
N GLY A 3 -81.26 8.94 36.45
CA GLY A 3 -82.45 9.48 35.78
C GLY A 3 -82.13 10.66 34.87
N LYS A 4 -81.85 10.37 33.58
CA LYS A 4 -81.75 11.36 32.50
C LYS A 4 -83.08 12.10 32.31
N ARG A 5 -83.03 13.42 32.07
CA ARG A 5 -84.01 14.12 31.23
C ARG A 5 -83.37 15.32 30.54
N LYS A 6 -83.49 15.30 29.22
CA LYS A 6 -83.14 16.32 28.22
C LYS A 6 -84.43 17.11 27.92
N ILE A 7 -84.33 18.37 27.49
CA ILE A 7 -85.23 19.19 26.62
C ILE A 7 -84.73 20.66 26.77
N GLU A 8 -83.97 21.17 25.80
CA GLU A 8 -84.35 22.12 24.71
C GLU A 8 -84.61 23.57 25.15
N GLY A 9 -83.97 24.51 24.44
CA GLY A 9 -84.35 25.92 24.49
C GLY A 9 -83.30 26.91 23.99
N SER A 10 -83.61 27.52 22.84
CA SER A 10 -83.26 28.87 22.37
C SER A 10 -81.88 29.18 21.77
N ASP A 11 -81.96 29.60 20.51
CA ASP A 11 -81.06 30.43 19.71
C ASP A 11 -80.37 31.56 20.50
N LEU A 12 -79.13 31.90 20.11
CA LEU A 12 -78.79 33.27 19.68
C LEU A 12 -77.35 33.34 19.12
N ASN A 13 -77.28 33.80 17.87
CA ASN A 13 -76.18 34.51 17.21
C ASN A 13 -74.83 34.65 17.95
N ARG A 14 -73.78 34.05 17.39
CA ARG A 14 -72.43 34.63 17.46
C ARG A 14 -71.71 34.53 16.11
N HIS A 15 -71.19 35.68 15.70
CA HIS A 15 -70.44 35.97 14.49
C HIS A 15 -69.36 34.92 14.19
N LYS A 16 -69.35 34.38 12.96
CA LYS A 16 -68.24 33.60 12.42
C LYS A 16 -67.06 34.53 12.17
N LEU A 17 -66.04 34.46 13.04
CA LEU A 17 -64.74 35.07 12.79
C LEU A 17 -63.92 34.13 11.90
N TYR A 18 -63.52 34.64 10.74
CA TYR A 18 -62.72 33.96 9.72
C TYR A 18 -61.32 33.65 10.26
N TRP A 19 -60.88 32.40 10.10
CA TRP A 19 -59.46 32.03 10.12
C TRP A 19 -59.16 31.31 8.80
N HIS A 20 -58.61 32.05 7.83
CA HIS A 20 -57.95 31.45 6.68
C HIS A 20 -56.48 31.32 7.05
N THR A 21 -56.04 30.10 7.36
CA THR A 21 -54.63 29.78 7.55
C THR A 21 -53.97 29.78 6.16
N LEU A 22 -53.40 30.92 5.73
CA LEU A 22 -52.47 30.94 4.60
C LEU A 22 -51.16 30.28 5.06
N LEU A 23 -50.94 29.04 4.63
CA LEU A 23 -49.62 28.42 4.63
C LEU A 23 -48.78 29.08 3.54
N PHE A 24 -47.93 30.04 3.94
CA PHE A 24 -46.81 30.48 3.10
C PHE A 24 -45.76 29.36 3.10
N SER A 25 -45.75 28.56 2.03
CA SER A 25 -44.61 27.73 1.68
C SER A 25 -43.45 28.65 1.32
N LEU A 26 -42.53 28.87 2.27
CA LEU A 26 -41.29 29.57 2.03
C LEU A 26 -40.36 28.62 1.27
N VAL A 27 -40.41 28.65 -0.07
CA VAL A 27 -39.38 28.02 -0.89
C VAL A 27 -38.12 28.86 -0.74
N LEU A 28 -37.25 28.46 0.19
CA LEU A 28 -35.90 29.01 0.28
C LEU A 28 -35.15 28.57 -0.99
N PRO A 29 -34.64 29.48 -1.82
CA PRO A 29 -33.73 29.10 -2.87
C PRO A 29 -32.50 28.48 -2.21
N THR A 30 -32.24 27.20 -2.48
CA THR A 30 -30.94 26.60 -2.18
C THR A 30 -29.93 27.33 -3.04
N ILE A 31 -29.24 28.30 -2.45
CA ILE A 31 -28.04 28.86 -3.02
C ILE A 31 -27.01 27.74 -2.96
N THR A 32 -26.96 26.93 -4.03
CA THR A 32 -25.77 26.13 -4.30
C THR A 32 -24.68 27.13 -4.60
N THR A 33 -23.90 27.49 -3.58
CA THR A 33 -22.61 28.11 -3.80
C THR A 33 -21.87 27.21 -4.79
N PRO A 34 -21.48 27.70 -5.97
CA PRO A 34 -20.61 26.94 -6.83
C PRO A 34 -19.40 26.58 -5.96
N HIS A 35 -19.16 25.28 -5.77
CA HIS A 35 -17.91 24.80 -5.21
C HIS A 35 -16.86 25.32 -6.18
N ALA A 36 -16.23 26.45 -5.86
CA ALA A 36 -14.97 26.80 -6.47
C ALA A 36 -14.12 25.55 -6.31
N LEU A 37 -13.53 25.07 -7.41
CA LEU A 37 -12.55 24.00 -7.38
C LEU A 37 -11.46 24.47 -6.42
N ALA A 38 -11.56 24.04 -5.15
CA ALA A 38 -10.50 24.27 -4.19
C ALA A 38 -9.26 23.64 -4.80
N GLY A 39 -8.18 24.40 -4.86
CA GLY A 39 -6.89 23.85 -5.30
C GLY A 39 -6.49 22.65 -4.44
N PRO A 40 -5.42 21.93 -4.82
CA PRO A 40 -4.94 20.82 -4.03
C PRO A 40 -4.69 21.24 -2.57
N LEU A 41 -4.89 20.32 -1.64
CA LEU A 41 -4.51 20.53 -0.25
C LEU A 41 -2.99 20.51 -0.16
N GLU A 42 -2.40 21.68 0.10
CA GLU A 42 -0.96 21.87 0.25
C GLU A 42 -0.52 21.58 1.69
N LEU A 43 0.43 20.64 1.85
CA LEU A 43 0.90 20.15 3.14
C LEU A 43 2.42 20.31 3.23
N GLY A 44 2.86 21.09 4.21
CA GLY A 44 4.27 21.13 4.62
C GLY A 44 4.57 20.16 5.77
N ASN A 45 5.68 20.41 6.46
CA ASN A 45 6.03 19.74 7.72
C ASN A 45 4.90 19.85 8.75
N GLN A 46 4.32 18.72 9.16
CA GLN A 46 3.24 18.71 10.13
C GLN A 46 3.02 17.35 10.81
N VAL A 47 2.17 17.36 11.84
CA VAL A 47 1.75 16.16 12.58
C VAL A 47 0.23 16.02 12.53
N ILE A 48 -0.24 14.86 12.09
CA ILE A 48 -1.62 14.41 12.22
C ILE A 48 -1.74 13.74 13.60
N SER A 49 -2.30 14.46 14.56
CA SER A 49 -2.46 14.01 15.96
C SER A 49 -3.81 13.37 16.26
N THR A 50 -4.78 13.51 15.35
CA THR A 50 -6.11 12.91 15.46
C THR A 50 -6.47 12.19 14.17
N ASN A 51 -7.43 11.26 14.26
CA ASN A 51 -7.95 10.58 13.08
C ASN A 51 -8.34 11.59 12.01
N THR A 52 -7.76 11.42 10.82
CA THR A 52 -7.87 12.37 9.73
C THR A 52 -8.20 11.62 8.46
N THR A 53 -9.07 12.21 7.64
CA THR A 53 -9.44 11.67 6.34
C THR A 53 -8.95 12.60 5.24
N TRP A 54 -8.30 12.01 4.25
CA TRP A 54 -7.80 12.67 3.05
C TRP A 54 -8.61 12.25 1.83
N GLU A 55 -8.88 13.22 0.95
CA GLU A 55 -9.59 13.04 -0.31
C GLU A 55 -9.14 14.07 -1.36
N ASN A 56 -9.41 13.79 -2.65
CA ASN A 56 -9.03 14.63 -3.81
C ASN A 56 -7.51 14.73 -4.02
N ASP A 57 -7.02 15.91 -4.38
CA ASP A 57 -5.60 16.15 -4.67
C ASP A 57 -4.91 16.75 -3.45
N ILE A 58 -3.77 16.14 -3.08
CA ILE A 58 -2.92 16.53 -1.97
C ILE A 58 -1.51 16.71 -2.50
N VAL A 59 -0.87 17.81 -2.13
CA VAL A 59 0.53 18.09 -2.48
C VAL A 59 1.34 18.19 -1.20
N ILE A 60 2.43 17.44 -1.11
CA ILE A 60 3.32 17.39 0.05
C ILE A 60 4.68 17.99 -0.32
N GLU A 61 5.15 18.92 0.51
CA GLU A 61 6.50 19.49 0.48
C GLU A 61 7.10 19.42 1.90
N GLY A 62 7.79 18.33 2.20
CA GLY A 62 8.31 18.03 3.54
C GLY A 62 7.69 16.77 4.18
N VAL A 63 7.66 16.74 5.51
CA VAL A 63 7.37 15.53 6.29
C VAL A 63 5.99 15.61 6.94
N VAL A 64 5.10 14.69 6.57
CA VAL A 64 3.80 14.52 7.26
C VAL A 64 3.88 13.31 8.19
N VAL A 65 3.76 13.55 9.50
CA VAL A 65 3.79 12.48 10.51
C VAL A 65 2.39 12.13 10.99
N VAL A 66 1.96 10.88 10.82
CA VAL A 66 0.78 10.33 11.52
C VAL A 66 1.22 9.85 12.88
N ALA A 67 0.85 10.61 13.92
CA ALA A 67 1.25 10.32 15.29
C ALA A 67 0.71 8.97 15.78
N ARG A 68 1.28 8.45 16.87
CA ARG A 68 0.70 7.28 17.57
C ARG A 68 -0.76 7.55 17.90
N GLU A 69 -1.58 6.50 17.90
CA GLU A 69 -3.03 6.54 18.17
C GLU A 69 -3.89 7.25 17.10
N ALA A 70 -3.30 8.07 16.22
CA ALA A 70 -3.99 8.64 15.08
C ALA A 70 -4.06 7.64 13.90
N ILE A 71 -5.16 7.70 13.14
CA ILE A 71 -5.33 6.96 11.91
C ILE A 71 -5.49 7.95 10.75
N LEU A 72 -4.64 7.81 9.74
CA LEU A 72 -4.83 8.45 8.44
C LEU A 72 -5.64 7.53 7.53
N THR A 73 -6.84 7.97 7.16
CA THR A 73 -7.68 7.31 6.15
C THR A 73 -7.60 8.08 4.83
N ILE A 74 -7.28 7.40 3.74
CA ILE A 74 -7.19 8.00 2.40
C ILE A 74 -8.31 7.41 1.54
N LYS A 75 -9.21 8.26 1.03
CA LYS A 75 -10.36 7.81 0.23
C LYS A 75 -9.93 7.35 -1.17
N PRO A 76 -10.68 6.41 -1.81
CA PRO A 76 -10.48 6.04 -3.21
C PRO A 76 -10.41 7.24 -4.15
N GLY A 77 -9.52 7.19 -5.14
CA GLY A 77 -9.32 8.25 -6.13
C GLY A 77 -8.48 9.44 -5.66
N THR A 78 -7.98 9.44 -4.42
CA THR A 78 -7.07 10.48 -3.92
C THR A 78 -5.72 10.40 -4.62
N THR A 79 -5.18 11.55 -5.03
CA THR A 79 -3.80 11.68 -5.54
C THR A 79 -2.96 12.46 -4.55
N ILE A 80 -1.87 11.85 -4.10
CA ILE A 80 -0.85 12.45 -3.24
C ILE A 80 0.40 12.67 -4.09
N SER A 81 0.75 13.94 -4.29
CA SER A 81 1.90 14.36 -5.10
C SER A 81 2.99 14.95 -4.21
N PHE A 82 4.21 14.43 -4.30
CA PHE A 82 5.34 14.89 -3.50
C PHE A 82 6.24 15.81 -4.32
N ARG A 83 6.47 17.03 -3.85
CA ARG A 83 7.47 17.93 -4.43
C ARG A 83 8.87 17.46 -4.07
N LYS A 84 9.78 17.53 -5.04
CA LYS A 84 11.17 17.17 -4.82
C LYS A 84 11.89 18.31 -4.09
N VAL A 85 12.33 18.02 -2.88
CA VAL A 85 13.21 18.87 -2.08
C VAL A 85 14.35 17.99 -1.64
N ASP A 86 15.60 18.34 -1.94
CA ASP A 86 16.80 17.56 -1.57
C ASP A 86 17.72 18.51 -0.79
N SER A 87 17.52 18.57 0.52
CA SER A 87 18.13 19.58 1.40
C SER A 87 19.56 19.22 1.79
N ASP A 88 19.90 17.94 1.80
CA ASP A 88 21.22 17.43 2.14
C ASP A 88 22.07 17.02 0.92
N ASN A 89 21.50 17.16 -0.28
CA ASN A 89 22.14 16.97 -1.59
C ASN A 89 22.68 15.54 -1.76
N ASP A 90 21.95 14.55 -1.26
CA ASP A 90 22.26 13.12 -1.40
C ASP A 90 21.65 12.49 -2.69
N GLY A 91 20.86 13.27 -3.42
CA GLY A 91 20.18 12.85 -4.65
C GLY A 91 18.81 12.19 -4.42
N VAL A 92 18.26 12.27 -3.21
CA VAL A 92 16.94 11.78 -2.81
C VAL A 92 16.05 12.95 -2.35
N GLY A 93 14.78 12.92 -2.73
CA GLY A 93 13.82 13.89 -2.21
C GLY A 93 13.41 13.60 -0.76
N ASP A 94 13.33 14.63 0.07
CA ASP A 94 13.06 14.60 1.51
C ASP A 94 11.56 14.48 1.85
N SER A 95 10.67 14.72 0.88
CA SER A 95 9.23 14.67 1.14
C SER A 95 8.78 13.24 1.46
N GLU A 96 8.06 13.05 2.57
CA GLU A 96 7.64 11.73 3.06
C GLU A 96 6.32 11.75 3.85
N ILE A 97 5.71 10.58 3.98
CA ILE A 97 4.69 10.31 5.00
C ILE A 97 5.27 9.31 6.00
N ARG A 98 5.29 9.67 7.28
CA ARG A 98 5.75 8.80 8.36
C ARG A 98 4.60 8.41 9.26
N VAL A 99 4.27 7.13 9.30
CA VAL A 99 3.14 6.58 10.04
C VAL A 99 3.63 5.85 11.29
N LEU A 100 3.42 6.49 12.44
CA LEU A 100 3.61 5.90 13.78
C LEU A 100 2.28 5.36 14.34
N GLY A 101 1.16 5.91 13.90
CA GLY A 101 -0.20 5.44 14.16
C GLY A 101 -0.66 4.39 13.15
N GLY A 102 -1.81 4.60 12.50
CA GLY A 102 -2.34 3.70 11.47
C GLY A 102 -2.55 4.37 10.11
N LEU A 103 -2.42 3.57 9.03
CA LEU A 103 -2.72 3.97 7.66
C LEU A 103 -3.76 3.04 7.04
N PHE A 104 -4.88 3.62 6.62
CA PHE A 104 -5.91 2.97 5.82
C PHE A 104 -5.97 3.65 4.44
N ALA A 105 -5.25 3.08 3.48
CA ALA A 105 -5.24 3.50 2.08
C ALA A 105 -5.91 2.40 1.24
N GLU A 106 -7.23 2.46 1.14
CA GLU A 106 -8.04 1.41 0.52
C GLU A 106 -8.76 2.00 -0.71
N GLY A 107 -8.07 1.96 -1.85
CA GLY A 107 -8.62 2.38 -3.13
C GLY A 107 -9.58 1.35 -3.73
N LEU A 108 -10.09 1.66 -4.92
CA LEU A 108 -10.91 0.76 -5.73
C LEU A 108 -10.21 0.43 -7.06
N PRO A 109 -10.56 -0.67 -7.75
CA PRO A 109 -9.97 -1.02 -9.05
C PRO A 109 -9.99 0.12 -10.08
N ASP A 110 -11.09 0.86 -10.12
CA ASP A 110 -11.38 2.01 -10.99
C ASP A 110 -11.01 3.37 -10.37
N LYS A 111 -10.80 3.43 -9.05
CA LYS A 111 -10.42 4.63 -8.29
C LYS A 111 -9.26 4.34 -7.35
N LYS A 112 -8.10 4.05 -7.96
CA LYS A 112 -6.86 3.79 -7.23
C LYS A 112 -6.43 5.04 -6.45
N ILE A 113 -5.77 4.83 -5.32
CA ILE A 113 -5.05 5.90 -4.60
C ILE A 113 -3.66 6.01 -5.22
N VAL A 114 -3.19 7.21 -5.52
CA VAL A 114 -1.93 7.42 -6.25
C VAL A 114 -0.95 8.22 -5.41
N PHE A 115 0.24 7.69 -5.18
CA PHE A 115 1.40 8.34 -4.57
C PHE A 115 2.47 8.54 -5.64
N ARG A 116 2.81 9.79 -5.97
CA ARG A 116 3.71 10.11 -7.09
C ARG A 116 4.54 11.38 -6.87
N SER A 117 5.60 11.54 -7.64
CA SER A 117 6.26 12.84 -7.82
C SER A 117 5.32 13.91 -8.37
N ALA A 118 5.45 15.14 -7.87
CA ALA A 118 4.81 16.36 -8.35
C ALA A 118 5.61 17.06 -9.47
N GLU A 119 6.82 16.59 -9.77
CA GLU A 119 7.71 17.22 -10.75
C GLU A 119 7.17 17.13 -12.18
N LYS A 120 7.53 18.10 -13.02
CA LYS A 120 7.15 18.12 -14.45
C LYS A 120 7.78 16.98 -15.24
N SER A 121 8.95 16.52 -14.82
CA SER A 121 9.66 15.38 -15.40
C SER A 121 9.99 14.41 -14.26
N PRO A 122 9.04 13.56 -13.86
CA PRO A 122 9.21 12.65 -12.74
C PRO A 122 10.40 11.70 -12.93
N GLY A 123 11.21 11.57 -11.89
CA GLY A 123 12.33 10.64 -11.80
C GLY A 123 12.23 9.75 -10.57
N THR A 124 12.90 8.61 -10.59
CA THR A 124 13.10 7.81 -9.36
C THR A 124 13.77 8.66 -8.29
N LYS A 125 13.43 8.45 -7.00
CA LYS A 125 13.98 9.20 -5.86
C LYS A 125 13.55 10.66 -5.78
N ASP A 126 12.47 11.07 -6.45
CA ASP A 126 11.93 12.44 -6.31
C ASP A 126 11.33 12.71 -4.93
N TRP A 127 11.03 11.66 -4.17
CA TRP A 127 10.55 11.72 -2.80
C TRP A 127 11.01 10.48 -2.03
N SER A 128 10.98 10.54 -0.70
CA SER A 128 11.63 9.54 0.15
C SER A 128 10.79 8.26 0.19
N TYR A 129 9.72 8.26 0.99
CA TYR A 129 8.91 7.06 1.22
C TYR A 129 7.58 7.35 1.92
N VAL A 130 6.66 6.38 1.80
CA VAL A 130 5.63 6.16 2.82
C VAL A 130 6.19 5.14 3.79
N LEU A 131 6.47 5.55 5.03
CA LEU A 131 7.10 4.72 6.05
C LEU A 131 6.11 4.35 7.15
N LEU A 132 5.83 3.06 7.31
CA LEU A 132 5.21 2.50 8.50
C LEU A 132 6.30 2.13 9.51
N PHE A 133 6.35 2.81 10.65
CA PHE A 133 7.42 2.63 11.63
C PHE A 133 6.90 2.48 13.04
N THR A 134 7.10 1.29 13.63
CA THR A 134 6.61 0.96 14.98
C THR A 134 5.12 1.22 15.15
N SER A 135 4.36 1.00 14.06
CA SER A 135 2.91 1.16 14.02
C SER A 135 2.26 -0.01 14.76
N GLY A 136 1.47 0.30 15.78
CA GLY A 136 0.69 -0.68 16.52
C GLY A 136 -0.61 -1.09 15.80
N SER A 137 -0.88 -0.56 14.61
CA SER A 137 -2.10 -0.80 13.85
C SER A 137 -1.89 -1.88 12.78
N GLN A 138 -2.97 -2.55 12.39
CA GLN A 138 -3.00 -3.34 11.15
C GLN A 138 -3.21 -2.38 9.97
N ASN A 139 -2.11 -2.00 9.31
CA ASN A 139 -2.14 -1.08 8.19
C ASN A 139 -2.72 -1.77 6.94
N ARG A 140 -3.59 -1.07 6.21
CA ARG A 140 -4.29 -1.63 5.05
C ARG A 140 -3.98 -0.79 3.82
N ILE A 141 -3.35 -1.42 2.84
CA ILE A 141 -2.95 -0.80 1.58
C ILE A 141 -3.55 -1.65 0.46
N SER A 142 -4.58 -1.13 -0.21
CA SER A 142 -5.20 -1.82 -1.34
C SER A 142 -5.50 -0.89 -2.50
N HIS A 143 -5.36 -1.40 -3.73
CA HIS A 143 -5.55 -0.62 -4.97
C HIS A 143 -4.80 0.72 -4.97
N CYS A 144 -3.55 0.71 -4.48
CA CYS A 144 -2.68 1.87 -4.46
C CYS A 144 -1.66 1.81 -5.60
N VAL A 145 -1.19 2.96 -6.05
CA VAL A 145 -0.07 3.10 -7.01
C VAL A 145 1.01 3.94 -6.35
N PHE A 146 2.23 3.41 -6.27
CA PHE A 146 3.41 4.11 -5.77
C PHE A 146 4.43 4.26 -6.89
N SER A 147 4.83 5.49 -7.19
CA SER A 147 5.81 5.75 -8.25
C SER A 147 6.77 6.90 -7.96
N HIS A 148 7.94 6.84 -8.58
CA HIS A 148 8.98 7.88 -8.54
C HIS A 148 9.64 8.08 -7.16
N ALA A 149 9.43 7.16 -6.22
CA ALA A 149 9.98 7.21 -4.88
C ALA A 149 11.43 6.73 -4.82
N HIS A 150 12.13 7.03 -3.73
CA HIS A 150 13.29 6.25 -3.31
C HIS A 150 12.82 4.88 -2.83
N THR A 151 11.83 4.82 -1.95
CA THR A 151 11.12 3.58 -1.61
C THR A 151 9.62 3.85 -1.65
N GLY A 152 8.85 3.15 -2.48
CA GLY A 152 7.40 3.38 -2.59
C GLY A 152 6.67 3.19 -1.26
N LEU A 153 6.87 2.03 -0.63
CA LEU A 153 6.38 1.71 0.72
C LEU A 153 7.49 1.07 1.54
N GLN A 154 7.73 1.60 2.74
CA GLN A 154 8.66 1.03 3.70
C GLN A 154 7.93 0.55 4.96
N VAL A 155 8.12 -0.72 5.36
CA VAL A 155 7.46 -1.32 6.53
C VAL A 155 8.46 -1.83 7.54
N GLN A 156 8.49 -1.22 8.73
CA GLN A 156 9.45 -1.52 9.79
C GLN A 156 8.74 -1.61 11.15
N PHE A 157 8.97 -2.70 11.87
CA PHE A 157 8.36 -3.02 13.16
C PHE A 157 6.83 -2.86 13.18
N SER A 158 6.16 -3.25 12.09
CA SER A 158 4.73 -2.97 11.87
C SER A 158 4.02 -4.16 11.22
N THR A 159 2.70 -4.20 11.34
CA THR A 159 1.82 -5.15 10.62
C THR A 159 1.12 -4.45 9.47
N ALA A 160 1.13 -5.06 8.28
CA ALA A 160 0.45 -4.50 7.11
C ALA A 160 -0.04 -5.58 6.13
N SER A 161 -1.12 -5.28 5.42
CA SER A 161 -1.51 -6.00 4.20
C SER A 161 -1.42 -5.08 2.99
N VAL A 162 -0.78 -5.58 1.93
CA VAL A 162 -0.60 -4.89 0.64
C VAL A 162 -1.22 -5.76 -0.44
N ILE A 163 -2.33 -5.30 -1.02
CA ILE A 163 -3.14 -6.11 -1.93
C ILE A 163 -3.50 -5.30 -3.19
N HIS A 164 -3.49 -5.92 -4.38
CA HIS A 164 -3.91 -5.28 -5.65
C HIS A 164 -3.26 -3.92 -5.91
N SER A 165 -2.01 -3.74 -5.49
CA SER A 165 -1.30 -2.46 -5.59
C SER A 165 -0.23 -2.51 -6.67
N ILE A 166 0.21 -1.34 -7.14
CA ILE A 166 1.20 -1.20 -8.21
C ILE A 166 2.38 -0.39 -7.67
N PHE A 167 3.57 -0.96 -7.74
CA PHE A 167 4.83 -0.30 -7.42
C PHE A 167 5.63 -0.19 -8.71
N LYS A 168 5.76 1.03 -9.23
CA LYS A 168 6.43 1.26 -10.52
C LYS A 168 7.39 2.43 -10.51
N ASP A 169 8.48 2.30 -11.27
CA ASP A 169 9.41 3.41 -11.50
C ASP A 169 9.93 4.02 -10.19
N ASN A 170 10.18 3.19 -9.17
CA ASN A 170 10.82 3.56 -7.92
C ASN A 170 12.26 3.05 -7.89
N HIS A 171 13.10 3.59 -7.01
CA HIS A 171 14.36 2.92 -6.72
C HIS A 171 14.09 1.58 -6.00
N GLU A 172 13.32 1.57 -4.92
CA GLU A 172 12.77 0.36 -4.31
C GLU A 172 11.23 0.40 -4.38
N GLY A 173 10.58 -0.64 -4.89
CA GLY A 173 9.12 -0.72 -4.89
C GLY A 173 8.57 -0.80 -3.46
N LEU A 174 8.93 -1.88 -2.76
CA LEU A 174 8.58 -2.08 -1.35
C LEU A 174 9.78 -2.61 -0.57
N ARG A 175 10.13 -1.93 0.53
CA ARG A 175 11.17 -2.38 1.46
C ARG A 175 10.58 -2.71 2.82
N PHE A 176 10.96 -3.84 3.40
CA PHE A 176 10.54 -4.20 4.76
C PHE A 176 11.65 -4.85 5.56
N GLY A 177 11.49 -4.87 6.88
CA GLY A 177 12.53 -5.18 7.85
C GLY A 177 12.15 -6.25 8.86
N ARG A 178 11.75 -5.81 10.04
CA ARG A 178 10.98 -6.62 10.97
C ARG A 178 9.50 -6.34 10.75
N ALA A 179 8.71 -7.28 10.26
CA ALA A 179 7.29 -7.02 9.98
C ALA A 179 6.44 -8.29 10.06
N ASP A 180 5.12 -8.09 10.22
CA ASP A 180 4.10 -9.08 9.87
C ASP A 180 3.40 -8.57 8.60
N LEU A 181 3.78 -9.11 7.45
CA LEU A 181 3.45 -8.51 6.16
C LEU A 181 2.89 -9.52 5.17
N SER A 182 1.72 -9.23 4.60
CA SER A 182 1.25 -9.89 3.38
C SER A 182 1.36 -8.95 2.17
N ILE A 183 1.93 -9.46 1.09
CA ILE A 183 2.01 -8.81 -0.22
C ILE A 183 1.35 -9.75 -1.22
N GLU A 184 0.17 -9.38 -1.69
CA GLU A 184 -0.66 -10.26 -2.51
C GLU A 184 -1.21 -9.56 -3.74
N HIS A 185 -1.31 -10.28 -4.86
CA HIS A 185 -2.00 -9.82 -6.07
C HIS A 185 -1.52 -8.45 -6.60
N SER A 186 -0.26 -8.09 -6.34
CA SER A 186 0.31 -6.78 -6.64
C SER A 186 1.31 -6.85 -7.80
N LEU A 187 1.55 -5.72 -8.45
CA LEU A 187 2.48 -5.57 -9.56
C LEU A 187 3.71 -4.75 -9.13
N PHE A 188 4.90 -5.29 -9.37
CA PHE A 188 6.19 -4.62 -9.18
C PHE A 188 6.93 -4.56 -10.52
N THR A 189 7.05 -3.36 -11.10
CA THR A 189 7.65 -3.19 -12.44
C THR A 189 8.46 -1.92 -12.61
N GLY A 190 9.56 -1.97 -13.37
CA GLY A 190 10.36 -0.78 -13.67
C GLY A 190 11.10 -0.22 -12.45
N ASN A 191 11.22 -0.97 -11.35
CA ASN A 191 11.96 -0.54 -10.18
C ASN A 191 13.43 -0.99 -10.27
N ASP A 192 14.33 -0.33 -9.54
CA ASP A 192 15.69 -0.87 -9.37
C ASP A 192 15.62 -2.17 -8.55
N ILE A 193 14.87 -2.17 -7.46
CA ILE A 193 14.51 -3.38 -6.70
C ILE A 193 12.99 -3.43 -6.54
N GLY A 194 12.34 -4.51 -6.97
CA GLY A 194 10.90 -4.69 -6.81
C GLY A 194 10.52 -4.80 -5.34
N ILE A 195 10.98 -5.87 -4.68
CA ILE A 195 10.73 -6.14 -3.26
C ILE A 195 12.07 -6.35 -2.54
N ARG A 196 12.30 -5.61 -1.46
CA ARG A 196 13.50 -5.76 -0.62
C ARG A 196 13.15 -6.14 0.82
N PHE A 197 13.54 -7.34 1.24
CA PHE A 197 13.38 -7.80 2.62
C PHE A 197 14.70 -7.68 3.37
N THR A 198 14.90 -6.56 4.05
CA THR A 198 16.05 -6.31 4.93
C THR A 198 15.83 -6.94 6.30
N ARG A 199 16.89 -7.25 7.05
CA ARG A 199 16.88 -7.97 8.35
C ARG A 199 16.33 -9.40 8.31
N MET A 200 15.27 -9.62 7.53
CA MET A 200 14.54 -10.86 7.38
C MET A 200 13.92 -11.33 8.70
N GLU A 201 13.23 -10.42 9.39
CA GLU A 201 12.61 -10.70 10.70
C GLU A 201 11.08 -10.63 10.61
N GLY A 202 10.41 -11.57 11.27
CA GLY A 202 8.94 -11.63 11.33
C GLY A 202 8.31 -12.40 10.15
N PRO A 203 7.00 -12.71 10.24
CA PRO A 203 6.31 -13.44 9.20
C PRO A 203 6.07 -12.58 7.95
N ALA A 204 6.30 -13.16 6.78
CA ALA A 204 6.07 -12.52 5.50
C ALA A 204 5.47 -13.50 4.48
N LEU A 205 4.38 -13.08 3.83
CA LEU A 205 3.75 -13.79 2.73
C LEU A 205 3.85 -12.95 1.46
N ILE A 206 4.62 -13.42 0.48
CA ILE A 206 4.70 -12.84 -0.87
C ILE A 206 4.03 -13.84 -1.80
N LYS A 207 2.80 -13.53 -2.23
CA LYS A 207 1.98 -14.49 -2.96
C LYS A 207 1.20 -13.89 -4.12
N ASN A 208 1.09 -14.63 -5.23
CA ASN A 208 0.25 -14.24 -6.37
C ASN A 208 0.60 -12.86 -6.96
N ASN A 209 1.86 -12.42 -6.86
CA ASN A 209 2.31 -11.14 -7.41
C ASN A 209 2.89 -11.30 -8.81
N GLU A 210 2.86 -10.20 -9.56
CA GLU A 210 3.57 -10.02 -10.82
C GLU A 210 4.83 -9.17 -10.55
N ILE A 211 6.03 -9.75 -10.71
CA ILE A 211 7.31 -9.11 -10.39
C ILE A 211 8.21 -9.20 -11.64
N THR A 212 8.19 -8.14 -12.46
CA THR A 212 8.82 -8.14 -13.78
C THR A 212 9.51 -6.83 -14.10
N SER A 213 10.48 -6.84 -15.00
CA SER A 213 11.08 -5.61 -15.54
C SER A 213 11.72 -4.71 -14.47
N ASN A 214 12.15 -5.27 -13.35
CA ASN A 214 12.98 -4.59 -12.36
C ASN A 214 14.45 -4.95 -12.61
N ARG A 215 15.42 -4.21 -12.05
CA ARG A 215 16.81 -4.71 -12.06
C ARG A 215 16.91 -5.96 -11.18
N ILE A 216 16.38 -5.92 -9.96
CA ILE A 216 16.20 -7.10 -9.11
C ILE A 216 14.73 -7.27 -8.77
N GLY A 217 14.18 -8.46 -8.98
CA GLY A 217 12.79 -8.76 -8.64
C GLY A 217 12.57 -8.79 -7.12
N ILE A 218 13.18 -9.77 -6.45
CA ILE A 218 13.17 -9.90 -4.99
C ILE A 218 14.61 -9.92 -4.47
N PHE A 219 14.92 -9.05 -3.50
CA PHE A 219 16.22 -9.00 -2.83
C PHE A 219 16.09 -9.24 -1.32
N LEU A 220 16.76 -10.28 -0.83
CA LEU A 220 16.67 -10.73 0.55
C LEU A 220 17.98 -10.45 1.27
N VAL A 221 17.97 -9.61 2.30
CA VAL A 221 19.19 -9.14 2.97
C VAL A 221 19.07 -9.35 4.48
N PRO A 222 19.72 -10.37 5.05
CA PRO A 222 19.74 -10.61 6.49
C PRO A 222 20.30 -9.43 7.29
N SER A 223 20.01 -9.39 8.60
CA SER A 223 20.60 -8.38 9.48
C SER A 223 22.09 -8.67 9.71
N GLY A 224 22.94 -7.63 9.67
CA GLY A 224 24.37 -7.74 9.99
C GLY A 224 24.75 -7.23 11.39
N GLN A 225 23.79 -7.02 12.30
CA GLN A 225 23.99 -6.14 13.45
C GLN A 225 24.70 -6.74 14.68
N ASN A 226 24.97 -8.05 14.73
CA ASN A 226 25.73 -8.62 15.85
C ASN A 226 26.96 -9.40 15.35
N ILE A 227 28.15 -9.06 15.85
CA ILE A 227 29.42 -9.81 15.64
C ILE A 227 29.33 -11.22 16.24
N THR A 228 28.50 -11.39 17.27
CA THR A 228 28.02 -12.67 17.77
C THR A 228 26.57 -12.82 17.37
N ASP A 229 26.28 -13.67 16.39
CA ASP A 229 24.92 -14.05 16.05
C ASP A 229 24.26 -14.71 17.28
N PHE A 230 23.54 -13.91 18.09
CA PHE A 230 22.55 -14.44 19.04
C PHE A 230 21.41 -15.15 18.30
N PHE A 231 21.34 -14.92 16.98
CA PHE A 231 20.50 -15.59 16.00
C PHE A 231 21.36 -16.40 15.01
N ALA A 232 22.26 -17.25 15.52
CA ALA A 232 22.41 -18.56 14.88
C ALA A 232 21.00 -19.08 14.58
N PRO A 233 20.75 -19.85 13.49
CA PRO A 233 19.44 -20.48 13.27
C PRO A 233 19.00 -20.95 14.64
N ASP A 234 17.81 -20.51 15.06
CA ASP A 234 17.36 -20.58 16.44
C ASP A 234 17.94 -21.84 17.10
N ARG A 235 18.38 -21.80 18.36
CA ARG A 235 19.14 -22.93 18.97
C ARG A 235 18.49 -24.34 18.82
N SER A 236 17.31 -24.46 18.20
CA SER A 236 16.68 -25.63 17.56
C SER A 236 17.39 -26.24 16.33
N GLY A 237 18.23 -25.50 15.58
CA GLY A 237 18.86 -26.00 14.35
C GLY A 237 17.98 -25.92 13.09
N VAL A 238 16.88 -25.16 13.13
CA VAL A 238 15.96 -24.97 12.00
C VAL A 238 16.27 -23.62 11.30
N PRO A 239 16.29 -23.56 9.96
CA PRO A 239 16.41 -22.28 9.25
C PRO A 239 15.34 -21.29 9.73
N TRP A 240 15.71 -20.06 10.09
CA TRP A 240 14.77 -19.10 10.71
C TRP A 240 13.55 -18.79 9.81
N ASN A 241 13.68 -19.00 8.50
CA ASN A 241 12.64 -18.80 7.50
C ASN A 241 11.57 -19.91 7.50
N THR A 242 11.82 -21.07 8.12
CA THR A 242 10.86 -22.18 8.13
C THR A 242 9.53 -21.73 8.75
N GLY A 243 8.50 -21.67 7.91
CA GLY A 243 7.15 -21.23 8.29
C GLY A 243 6.98 -19.72 8.46
N ARG A 244 8.05 -18.92 8.39
CA ARG A 244 8.02 -17.46 8.56
C ARG A 244 8.08 -16.68 7.25
N LEU A 245 8.75 -17.19 6.23
CA LEU A 245 8.75 -16.58 4.90
C LEU A 245 8.13 -17.54 3.89
N LYS A 246 7.09 -17.09 3.18
CA LYS A 246 6.50 -17.82 2.06
C LYS A 246 6.53 -16.96 0.82
N ILE A 247 7.23 -17.44 -0.21
CA ILE A 247 7.26 -16.85 -1.54
C ILE A 247 6.70 -17.90 -2.49
N VAL A 248 5.43 -17.80 -2.88
CA VAL A 248 4.72 -18.86 -3.61
C VAL A 248 3.66 -18.30 -4.56
N GLY A 249 3.44 -18.94 -5.70
CA GLY A 249 2.39 -18.53 -6.65
C GLY A 249 2.69 -17.20 -7.35
N ASN A 250 3.91 -16.68 -7.28
CA ASN A 250 4.27 -15.43 -7.94
C ASN A 250 4.77 -15.70 -9.37
N ASN A 251 4.59 -14.72 -10.24
CA ASN A 251 5.26 -14.64 -11.53
C ASN A 251 6.48 -13.71 -11.38
N ILE A 252 7.68 -14.27 -11.39
CA ILE A 252 8.94 -13.54 -11.17
C ILE A 252 9.84 -13.74 -12.40
N TYR A 253 9.80 -12.80 -13.35
CA TYR A 253 10.43 -13.02 -14.65
C TYR A 253 10.87 -11.72 -15.31
N LYS A 254 11.76 -11.79 -16.32
CA LYS A 254 12.23 -10.63 -17.10
C LYS A 254 12.74 -9.47 -16.24
N ASN A 255 13.30 -9.77 -15.06
CA ASN A 255 14.10 -8.80 -14.32
C ASN A 255 15.51 -8.77 -14.93
N THR A 256 16.10 -7.59 -15.12
CA THR A 256 17.29 -7.41 -15.97
C THR A 256 18.59 -7.87 -15.30
N GLY A 257 18.64 -7.88 -13.97
CA GLY A 257 19.72 -8.46 -13.17
C GLY A 257 19.36 -9.86 -12.69
N TYR A 258 18.54 -9.94 -11.64
CA TYR A 258 18.12 -11.22 -11.05
C TYR A 258 16.62 -11.22 -10.72
N ASN A 259 15.95 -12.35 -10.94
CA ASN A 259 14.60 -12.58 -10.45
C ASN A 259 14.58 -12.70 -8.92
N LEU A 260 15.56 -13.40 -8.35
CA LEU A 260 15.78 -13.55 -6.92
C LEU A 260 17.26 -13.34 -6.60
N ASN A 261 17.54 -12.49 -5.61
CA ASN A 261 18.89 -12.25 -5.13
C ASN A 261 18.97 -12.51 -3.62
N LEU A 262 19.89 -13.39 -3.23
CA LEU A 262 20.24 -13.67 -1.85
C LEU A 262 21.42 -12.77 -1.44
N GLY A 263 21.18 -11.91 -0.47
CA GLY A 263 22.18 -10.96 0.04
C GLY A 263 23.22 -11.63 0.92
N GLU A 264 24.32 -10.90 1.16
CA GLU A 264 25.40 -11.35 2.02
C GLU A 264 24.91 -11.90 3.36
N LYS A 265 25.59 -12.94 3.86
CA LYS A 265 25.26 -13.63 5.11
C LYS A 265 23.93 -14.39 5.10
N GLN A 266 23.29 -14.57 3.95
CA GLN A 266 22.16 -15.49 3.86
C GLN A 266 22.63 -16.93 3.61
N PHE A 267 23.13 -17.61 4.63
CA PHE A 267 23.81 -18.91 4.50
C PHE A 267 22.88 -20.14 4.49
N TRP A 268 21.59 -19.99 4.79
CA TRP A 268 20.61 -21.09 4.83
C TRP A 268 19.86 -21.23 3.50
N ASP A 269 19.42 -22.45 3.18
CA ASP A 269 18.62 -22.68 1.99
C ASP A 269 17.22 -22.06 2.11
N LEU A 270 16.71 -21.58 0.99
CA LEU A 270 15.44 -20.87 0.91
C LEU A 270 14.49 -21.60 -0.03
N ASP A 271 13.37 -22.06 0.51
CA ASP A 271 12.25 -22.58 -0.29
C ASP A 271 11.51 -21.43 -0.99
N VAL A 272 11.56 -21.46 -2.32
CA VAL A 272 10.83 -20.58 -3.24
C VAL A 272 10.15 -21.42 -4.32
N THR A 273 9.70 -22.62 -3.97
CA THR A 273 8.95 -23.51 -4.85
C THR A 273 7.57 -22.94 -5.20
N GLY A 274 6.98 -23.42 -6.28
CA GLY A 274 5.63 -23.05 -6.70
C GLY A 274 5.51 -21.64 -7.29
N ASN A 275 6.62 -21.02 -7.72
CA ASN A 275 6.62 -19.77 -8.47
C ASN A 275 6.85 -20.03 -9.97
N TYR A 276 6.42 -19.11 -10.83
CA TYR A 276 6.73 -19.07 -12.26
C TYR A 276 7.92 -18.13 -12.48
N TRP A 277 8.94 -18.59 -13.22
CA TRP A 277 10.22 -17.86 -13.35
C TRP A 277 10.48 -17.26 -14.75
N GLY A 278 9.53 -17.42 -15.69
CA GLY A 278 9.69 -16.97 -17.07
C GLY A 278 10.30 -17.99 -18.02
N GLU A 279 10.89 -19.04 -17.47
CA GLU A 279 11.64 -20.07 -18.21
C GLU A 279 11.11 -21.46 -17.85
N GLU A 280 11.21 -22.42 -18.78
CA GLU A 280 10.76 -23.81 -18.58
C GLU A 280 11.90 -24.73 -18.12
N SER A 281 13.16 -24.31 -18.30
CA SER A 281 14.35 -25.08 -17.95
C SER A 281 14.91 -24.65 -16.60
N SER A 282 15.12 -25.62 -15.69
CA SER A 282 15.78 -25.37 -14.40
C SER A 282 17.16 -24.73 -14.53
N ALA A 283 17.87 -25.00 -15.65
CA ALA A 283 19.18 -24.41 -15.91
C ALA A 283 19.07 -22.90 -16.23
N GLU A 284 18.10 -22.51 -17.05
CA GLU A 284 17.86 -21.10 -17.39
C GLU A 284 17.30 -20.33 -16.19
N ILE A 285 16.36 -20.92 -15.44
CA ILE A 285 15.86 -20.33 -14.18
C ILE A 285 17.03 -20.06 -13.23
N GLY A 286 17.91 -21.05 -13.03
CA GLY A 286 19.08 -20.93 -12.17
C GLY A 286 20.05 -19.82 -12.58
N LYS A 287 20.07 -19.38 -13.85
CA LYS A 287 20.90 -18.24 -14.27
C LYS A 287 20.35 -16.90 -13.76
N THR A 288 19.04 -16.83 -13.54
CA THR A 288 18.32 -15.62 -13.07
C THR A 288 18.27 -15.49 -11.55
N ILE A 289 18.89 -16.43 -10.82
CA ILE A 289 18.93 -16.44 -9.36
C ILE A 289 20.38 -16.24 -8.89
N PHE A 290 20.57 -15.35 -7.93
CA PHE A 290 21.86 -15.17 -7.24
C PHE A 290 21.82 -15.87 -5.87
N ASP A 291 22.43 -17.05 -5.79
CA ASP A 291 22.44 -17.93 -4.60
C ASP A 291 23.81 -18.63 -4.44
N ARG A 292 23.87 -19.75 -3.68
CA ARG A 292 25.07 -20.59 -3.49
C ARG A 292 25.86 -20.89 -4.77
N LYS A 293 25.19 -21.03 -5.93
CA LYS A 293 25.89 -21.31 -7.21
C LYS A 293 26.73 -20.13 -7.72
N ARG A 294 26.47 -18.93 -7.22
CA ARG A 294 27.20 -17.69 -7.55
C ARG A 294 28.17 -17.30 -6.45
N ASP A 295 27.81 -17.53 -5.19
CA ASP A 295 28.66 -17.32 -4.02
C ASP A 295 28.48 -18.48 -3.04
N GLU A 296 29.52 -19.30 -2.88
CA GLU A 296 29.52 -20.52 -2.05
C GLU A 296 29.18 -20.26 -0.57
N LYS A 297 29.29 -19.01 -0.09
CA LYS A 297 28.93 -18.62 1.28
C LYS A 297 27.43 -18.46 1.50
N LEU A 298 26.65 -18.40 0.42
CA LEU A 298 25.20 -18.26 0.47
C LEU A 298 24.49 -19.61 0.55
N GLY A 299 23.22 -19.54 0.94
CA GLY A 299 22.26 -20.62 0.85
C GLY A 299 21.83 -20.87 -0.59
N GLN A 300 21.20 -22.02 -0.82
CA GLN A 300 20.64 -22.36 -2.11
C GLN A 300 19.17 -21.94 -2.20
N ALA A 301 18.75 -21.41 -3.34
CA ALA A 301 17.34 -21.22 -3.63
C ALA A 301 16.74 -22.55 -4.14
N ILE A 302 15.81 -23.11 -3.37
CA ILE A 302 15.06 -24.31 -3.73
C ILE A 302 13.81 -23.85 -4.48
N PHE A 303 13.87 -23.84 -5.81
CA PHE A 303 12.78 -23.37 -6.68
C PHE A 303 12.05 -24.49 -7.44
N THR A 304 12.44 -25.76 -7.24
CA THR A 304 11.78 -26.92 -7.86
C THR A 304 10.90 -27.65 -6.83
N PRO A 305 9.61 -27.93 -7.11
CA PRO A 305 8.92 -27.67 -8.38
C PRO A 305 8.65 -26.18 -8.61
N PHE A 306 8.69 -25.76 -9.87
CA PHE A 306 8.26 -24.43 -10.34
C PHE A 306 7.05 -24.57 -11.26
N SER A 307 6.30 -23.49 -11.44
CA SER A 307 5.19 -23.46 -12.39
C SER A 307 5.70 -23.31 -13.81
N ILE A 308 5.15 -24.10 -14.74
CA ILE A 308 5.43 -24.01 -16.19
C ILE A 308 4.56 -22.96 -16.90
N SER A 309 3.51 -22.46 -16.23
CA SER A 309 2.63 -21.42 -16.75
C SER A 309 2.54 -20.25 -15.78
N LYS A 310 2.31 -19.06 -16.31
CA LYS A 310 2.03 -17.88 -15.49
C LYS A 310 0.74 -18.07 -14.71
N PHE A 311 0.76 -17.64 -13.46
CA PHE A 311 -0.45 -17.47 -12.66
C PHE A 311 -1.25 -16.29 -13.19
N THR A 312 -2.57 -16.42 -13.27
CA THR A 312 -3.45 -15.31 -13.62
C THR A 312 -3.48 -14.30 -12.47
N THR A 313 -2.89 -13.13 -12.68
CA THR A 313 -3.00 -12.02 -11.73
C THR A 313 -4.19 -11.15 -12.10
N THR A 314 -5.07 -10.86 -11.14
CA THR A 314 -6.31 -10.08 -11.28
C THR A 314 -6.13 -8.63 -11.75
N MET A 315 -4.88 -8.16 -11.90
CA MET A 315 -4.56 -6.81 -12.37
C MET A 315 -4.69 -6.62 -13.89
N ASN A 316 -4.89 -7.69 -14.66
CA ASN A 316 -4.95 -7.67 -16.13
C ASN A 316 -6.36 -7.60 -16.73
N THR A 317 -7.41 -7.31 -15.96
CA THR A 317 -8.75 -7.06 -16.53
C THR A 317 -8.89 -5.63 -17.06
N THR A 318 -8.05 -5.27 -18.02
CA THR A 318 -8.35 -4.20 -18.99
C THR A 318 -7.80 -4.65 -20.33
N ASN A 319 -8.71 -4.81 -21.30
CA ASN A 319 -8.50 -5.20 -22.70
C ASN A 319 -8.59 -6.70 -23.02
N ARG A 320 -9.78 -7.29 -22.86
CA ARG A 320 -10.39 -8.12 -23.93
C ARG A 320 -11.89 -7.91 -23.94
N GLU A 321 -12.43 -7.83 -25.15
CA GLU A 321 -13.85 -7.82 -25.52
C GLU A 321 -14.56 -6.46 -25.48
N ASN A 322 -14.29 -5.67 -26.52
CA ASN A 322 -15.34 -5.08 -27.37
C ASN A 322 -14.83 -5.07 -28.81
N THR A 323 -14.90 -6.24 -29.44
CA THR A 323 -14.99 -6.39 -30.89
C THR A 323 -16.19 -7.31 -31.09
N ASP A 324 -17.35 -6.70 -31.30
CA ASP A 324 -18.32 -7.00 -32.36
C ASP A 324 -19.45 -5.94 -32.31
#